data_AF-A0A6G9FEQ8-F1
#
_entry.id   AF-A0A6G9FEQ8-F1
#
_cell.length_a   1.000
_cell.length_b   1.000
_cell.length_c   1.000
_cell.angle_alpha   90.00
_cell.angle_beta   90.00
_cell.angle_gamma   90.00
#
_symmetry.space_group_name_H-M   'P 1'
#
loop_
_entity.id
_entity.type
_entity.pdbx_description
1 polymer ?
#
loop_
_entity_poly.entity_id
_entity_poly.type
_entity_poly.pdbx_seq_one_letter_code
_entity_poly.pdbx_strand_id
1 'polypeptide(L)'
;MSRWLSNPDILLEQGAVHRGFAERGDLAGLARSVIEAACHNGCMTGPGAEAMTWLRQLPDRDRLELAGIWAEWHARTVAAETPSAEAFRRNTSYLKAELLVVATGVARGLDPDLMAAERQAVLAELAGQHVAFGHREWELAEAEIEAGRIPGPAVLAAFRRTVVDYHAEPALRELLTRFPGPVLNPGEAWADQALEDAAAGGEPWHRLLGHRAPISAGAPSAKWLDAGRDLLDAAGPESVRRRAHQWFELVGRERAVPLRGSLGPAAYDPYNVQALRALAWLLSLLPPRDDTCDALARLVATSLRGLPRSGAYPVRVAEAGVVALARIGTTDARLELDGLRRQVTHKTVLRRIDRALAA
;
A
#
# COMPACT_ATOMS: atom_id res chain seq x y z
N MET A 1 3.81 13.46 20.51
CA MET A 1 3.43 12.03 20.61
C MET A 1 2.12 11.94 21.34
N SER A 2 1.22 11.07 20.90
CA SER A 2 -0.06 10.83 21.58
C SER A 2 0.15 10.33 23.01
N ARG A 3 -0.65 10.81 23.96
CA ARG A 3 -0.48 10.58 25.40
C ARG A 3 -0.52 9.09 25.80
N TRP A 4 -1.30 8.29 25.06
CA TRP A 4 -1.41 6.84 25.27
C TRP A 4 -0.16 6.07 24.81
N LEU A 5 0.57 6.55 23.78
CA LEU A 5 1.85 5.94 23.37
C LEU A 5 2.89 5.98 24.49
N SER A 6 2.76 6.95 25.39
CA SER A 6 3.60 7.09 26.59
C SER A 6 3.00 6.44 27.84
N ASN A 7 1.73 6.03 27.82
CA ASN A 7 1.07 5.42 28.98
C ASN A 7 -0.10 4.49 28.56
N PRO A 8 0.09 3.16 28.60
CA PRO A 8 -0.95 2.19 28.23
C PRO A 8 -2.14 2.17 29.21
N ASP A 9 -1.98 2.64 30.45
CA ASP A 9 -3.06 2.67 31.45
C ASP A 9 -4.24 3.54 31.01
N ILE A 10 -3.99 4.54 30.14
CA ILE A 10 -5.05 5.40 29.57
C ILE A 10 -6.08 4.57 28.81
N LEU A 11 -5.66 3.54 28.08
CA LEU A 11 -6.59 2.68 27.32
C LEU A 11 -7.43 1.80 28.24
N LEU A 12 -6.84 1.33 29.36
CA LEU A 12 -7.54 0.55 30.38
C LEU A 12 -8.59 1.39 31.10
N GLU A 13 -8.24 2.62 31.48
CA GLU A 13 -9.17 3.59 32.09
C GLU A 13 -10.34 3.90 31.15
N GLN A 14 -10.05 4.21 29.89
CA GLN A 14 -11.07 4.45 28.86
C GLN A 14 -12.00 3.25 28.71
N GLY A 15 -11.44 2.04 28.62
CA GLY A 15 -12.22 0.80 28.53
C GLY A 15 -13.11 0.56 29.75
N ALA A 16 -12.65 0.90 30.96
CA ALA A 16 -13.46 0.81 32.17
C ALA A 16 -14.63 1.81 32.16
N VAL A 17 -14.39 3.05 31.72
CA VAL A 17 -15.44 4.07 31.57
C VAL A 17 -16.49 3.61 30.56
N HIS A 18 -16.08 3.07 29.41
CA HIS A 18 -16.98 2.58 28.38
C HIS A 18 -17.89 1.45 28.92
N ARG A 19 -17.31 0.47 29.62
CA ARG A 19 -18.07 -0.61 30.26
C ARG A 19 -19.10 -0.08 31.26
N GLY A 20 -18.72 0.90 32.09
CA GLY A 20 -19.65 1.49 33.05
C GLY A 20 -20.87 2.15 32.40
N PHE A 21 -20.72 2.81 31.24
CA PHE A 21 -21.87 3.35 30.49
C PHE A 21 -22.75 2.23 29.91
N ALA A 22 -22.14 1.20 29.32
CA ALA A 22 -22.86 0.06 28.74
C ALA A 22 -23.69 -0.71 29.81
N GLU A 23 -23.10 -0.97 30.99
CA GLU A 23 -23.77 -1.66 32.10
C GLU A 23 -25.01 -0.91 32.62
N ARG A 24 -25.03 0.42 32.51
CA ARG A 24 -26.18 1.26 32.87
C ARG A 24 -27.19 1.43 31.73
N GLY A 25 -26.91 0.91 30.54
CA GLY A 25 -27.73 1.15 29.34
C GLY A 25 -27.65 2.59 28.82
N ASP A 26 -26.63 3.36 29.20
CA ASP A 26 -26.45 4.75 28.76
C ASP A 26 -25.63 4.80 27.46
N LEU A 27 -26.29 4.46 26.35
CA LEU A 27 -25.65 4.40 25.03
C LEU A 27 -25.21 5.78 24.52
N ALA A 28 -25.91 6.85 24.89
CA ALA A 28 -25.53 8.22 24.53
C ALA A 28 -24.23 8.65 25.26
N GLY A 29 -24.12 8.34 26.55
CA GLY A 29 -22.91 8.55 27.34
C GLY A 29 -21.73 7.72 26.83
N LEU A 30 -21.98 6.46 26.47
CA LEU A 30 -20.99 5.60 25.82
C LEU A 30 -20.51 6.18 24.49
N ALA A 31 -21.43 6.54 23.59
CA ALA A 31 -21.13 7.11 22.28
C ALA A 31 -20.26 8.36 22.39
N ARG A 32 -20.55 9.22 23.36
CA ARG A 32 -19.76 10.44 23.63
C ARG A 32 -18.36 10.08 24.14
N SER A 33 -18.28 9.21 25.14
CA SER A 33 -17.03 8.81 25.77
C SER A 33 -16.05 8.20 24.77
N VAL A 34 -16.54 7.38 23.83
CA VAL A 34 -15.72 6.78 22.77
C VAL A 34 -15.14 7.84 21.84
N ILE A 35 -15.93 8.82 21.40
CA ILE A 35 -15.46 9.89 20.52
C ILE A 35 -14.51 10.84 21.26
N GLU A 36 -14.78 11.18 22.52
CA GLU A 36 -13.88 11.97 23.34
C GLU A 36 -12.52 11.29 23.49
N ALA A 37 -12.51 9.99 23.77
CA ALA A 37 -11.29 9.18 23.83
C ALA A 37 -10.55 9.19 22.48
N ALA A 38 -11.25 8.95 21.37
CA ALA A 38 -10.67 8.98 20.02
C ALA A 38 -10.04 10.33 19.69
N CYS A 39 -10.71 11.44 20.02
CA CYS A 39 -10.18 12.78 19.83
C CYS A 39 -9.01 13.11 20.77
N HIS A 40 -9.01 12.60 22.00
CA HIS A 40 -7.92 12.83 22.97
C HIS A 40 -6.66 12.01 22.65
N ASN A 41 -6.83 10.77 22.21
CA ASN A 41 -5.74 9.85 21.86
C ASN A 41 -4.97 10.30 20.61
N GLY A 42 -5.52 11.28 19.89
CA GLY A 42 -4.88 11.88 18.74
C GLY A 42 -5.08 11.06 17.49
N CYS A 43 -4.52 11.59 16.41
CA CYS A 43 -4.83 11.15 15.07
C CYS A 43 -4.71 9.61 15.00
N MET A 44 -3.56 9.03 15.32
CA MET A 44 -3.21 7.63 15.08
C MET A 44 -4.05 6.48 15.70
N THR A 45 -5.20 6.68 16.35
CA THR A 45 -5.91 5.57 17.01
C THR A 45 -7.40 5.43 16.74
N GLY A 46 -8.11 6.51 16.41
CA GLY A 46 -9.57 6.52 16.59
C GLY A 46 -9.97 5.94 17.96
N PRO A 47 -11.07 5.17 18.08
CA PRO A 47 -11.41 4.47 19.33
C PRO A 47 -10.39 3.39 19.72
N GLY A 48 -9.47 3.00 18.83
CA GLY A 48 -8.50 1.92 19.01
C GLY A 48 -9.06 0.55 18.61
N ALA A 49 -8.16 -0.38 18.29
CA ALA A 49 -8.52 -1.75 17.89
C ALA A 49 -9.24 -2.50 19.03
N GLU A 50 -8.80 -2.31 20.26
CA GLU A 50 -9.39 -2.95 21.45
C GLU A 50 -10.81 -2.45 21.72
N ALA A 51 -11.03 -1.14 21.73
CA ALA A 51 -12.38 -0.60 21.96
C ALA A 51 -13.34 -1.02 20.84
N MET A 52 -12.91 -1.04 19.57
CA MET A 52 -13.76 -1.55 18.49
C MET A 52 -14.07 -3.04 18.63
N THR A 53 -13.10 -3.85 19.06
CA THR A 53 -13.31 -5.26 19.33
C THR A 53 -14.36 -5.46 20.42
N TRP A 54 -14.27 -4.69 21.50
CA TRP A 54 -15.24 -4.72 22.59
C TRP A 54 -16.62 -4.19 22.17
N LEU A 55 -16.69 -3.07 21.44
CA LEU A 55 -17.96 -2.51 20.92
C LEU A 55 -18.71 -3.52 20.04
N ARG A 56 -18.00 -4.35 19.28
CA ARG A 56 -18.59 -5.42 18.45
C ARG A 56 -19.13 -6.60 19.25
N GLN A 57 -18.83 -6.70 20.55
CA GLN A 57 -19.35 -7.74 21.45
C GLN A 57 -20.65 -7.31 22.16
N LEU A 58 -21.05 -6.04 22.02
CA LEU A 58 -22.34 -5.57 22.53
C LEU A 58 -23.51 -6.26 21.80
N PRO A 59 -24.70 -6.33 22.41
CA PRO A 59 -25.90 -6.83 21.72
C PRO A 59 -26.14 -6.10 20.39
N ASP A 60 -26.61 -6.82 19.37
CA ASP A 60 -26.80 -6.26 18.03
C ASP A 60 -27.71 -5.01 18.02
N ARG A 61 -28.73 -4.99 18.88
CA ARG A 61 -29.58 -3.82 19.10
C ARG A 61 -28.78 -2.59 19.53
N ASP A 62 -27.93 -2.75 20.55
CA ASP A 62 -27.14 -1.66 21.11
C ASP A 62 -26.09 -1.17 20.11
N ARG A 63 -25.51 -2.10 19.34
CA ARG A 63 -24.56 -1.79 18.26
C ARG A 63 -25.21 -0.92 17.19
N LEU A 64 -26.42 -1.27 16.74
CA LEU A 64 -27.17 -0.49 15.74
C LEU A 64 -27.60 0.87 16.30
N GLU A 65 -28.01 0.95 17.56
CA GLU A 65 -28.38 2.21 18.21
C GLU A 65 -27.18 3.15 18.34
N LEU A 66 -26.02 2.66 18.79
CA LEU A 66 -24.77 3.42 18.80
C LEU A 66 -24.37 3.92 17.40
N ALA A 67 -24.49 3.05 16.39
CA ALA A 67 -24.20 3.40 15.01
C ALA A 67 -25.11 4.54 14.52
N GLY A 68 -26.40 4.48 14.85
CA GLY A 68 -27.37 5.54 14.55
C GLY A 68 -27.00 6.88 15.21
N ILE A 69 -26.60 6.87 16.48
CA ILE A 69 -26.15 8.07 17.20
C ILE A 69 -24.95 8.72 16.48
N TRP A 70 -23.93 7.94 16.14
CA TRP A 70 -22.74 8.48 15.47
C TRP A 70 -23.01 8.91 14.02
N ALA A 71 -23.90 8.23 13.30
CA ALA A 71 -24.35 8.62 11.96
C ALA A 71 -25.10 9.96 11.99
N GLU A 72 -25.96 10.16 12.99
CA GLU A 72 -26.65 11.44 13.20
C GLU A 72 -25.66 12.57 13.51
N TRP A 73 -24.69 12.33 14.39
CA TRP A 73 -23.63 13.32 14.68
C TRP A 73 -22.78 13.64 13.45
N HIS A 74 -22.50 12.64 12.61
CA HIS A 74 -21.81 12.84 11.34
C HIS A 74 -22.62 13.76 10.42
N ALA A 75 -23.93 13.52 10.26
CA ALA A 75 -24.81 14.35 9.44
C ALA A 75 -24.89 15.80 9.94
N ARG A 76 -25.02 16.02 11.25
CA ARG A 76 -25.02 17.36 11.85
C ARG A 76 -23.69 18.10 11.67
N THR A 77 -22.58 17.37 11.71
CA THR A 77 -21.24 17.92 11.44
C THR A 77 -21.14 18.45 10.00
N VAL A 78 -21.84 17.83 9.05
CA VAL A 78 -21.91 18.30 7.64
C VAL A 78 -22.80 19.55 7.52
N ALA A 79 -23.89 19.63 8.27
CA ALA A 79 -24.86 20.74 8.22
C ALA A 79 -24.39 22.03 8.92
N ALA A 80 -23.21 22.03 9.56
CA ALA A 80 -22.69 23.14 10.39
C ALA A 80 -23.58 23.54 11.59
N GLU A 81 -24.57 22.71 11.96
CA GLU A 81 -25.53 22.95 13.05
C GLU A 81 -25.20 22.07 14.30
N THR A 82 -24.19 22.49 15.11
CA THR A 82 -23.93 22.18 16.57
C THR A 82 -23.60 20.73 17.05
N PRO A 83 -22.90 20.48 18.20
CA PRO A 83 -21.85 21.24 18.90
C PRO A 83 -20.47 20.86 18.34
N SER A 84 -19.75 21.90 17.94
CA SER A 84 -18.67 21.86 16.96
C SER A 84 -17.48 21.03 17.43
N ALA A 85 -16.64 20.62 16.47
CA ALA A 85 -15.19 20.47 16.57
C ALA A 85 -14.51 21.05 17.84
N GLU A 86 -14.97 22.19 18.36
CA GLU A 86 -14.57 22.80 19.63
C GLU A 86 -14.83 21.93 20.88
N ALA A 87 -15.98 21.28 20.99
CA ALA A 87 -16.33 20.37 22.10
C ALA A 87 -15.33 19.19 22.18
N PHE A 88 -14.94 18.66 21.03
CA PHE A 88 -13.96 17.59 20.91
C PHE A 88 -12.51 18.09 20.69
N ARG A 89 -12.31 19.41 20.65
CA ARG A 89 -11.04 20.12 20.39
C ARG A 89 -10.27 19.59 19.17
N ARG A 90 -10.97 19.29 18.07
CA ARG A 90 -10.42 18.74 16.81
C ARG A 90 -10.96 19.48 15.61
N ASN A 91 -10.31 19.37 14.45
CA ASN A 91 -10.88 19.94 13.23
C ASN A 91 -12.09 19.09 12.77
N THR A 92 -13.00 19.74 12.04
CA THR A 92 -14.26 19.13 11.59
C THR A 92 -14.04 17.91 10.70
N SER A 93 -13.04 17.95 9.82
CA SER A 93 -12.74 16.84 8.92
C SER A 93 -12.29 15.58 9.66
N TYR A 94 -11.50 15.75 10.73
CA TYR A 94 -11.09 14.64 11.59
C TYR A 94 -12.27 14.02 12.32
N LEU A 95 -13.09 14.84 12.99
CA LEU A 95 -14.26 14.35 13.71
C LEU A 95 -15.21 13.60 12.77
N LYS A 96 -15.41 14.12 11.56
CA LYS A 96 -16.22 13.48 10.52
C LYS A 96 -15.67 12.09 10.15
N ALA A 97 -14.36 11.97 9.92
CA ALA A 97 -13.74 10.70 9.61
C ALA A 97 -13.88 9.68 10.75
N GLU A 98 -13.66 10.10 12.00
CA GLU A 98 -13.82 9.23 13.17
C GLU A 98 -15.26 8.74 13.35
N LEU A 99 -16.24 9.64 13.24
CA LEU A 99 -17.66 9.28 13.35
C LEU A 99 -18.07 8.24 12.30
N LEU A 100 -17.62 8.42 11.04
CA LEU A 100 -17.88 7.46 9.98
C LEU A 100 -17.26 6.09 10.26
N VAL A 101 -16.00 6.07 10.72
CA VAL A 101 -15.28 4.83 11.06
C VAL A 101 -15.97 4.10 12.21
N VAL A 102 -16.34 4.79 13.30
CA VAL A 102 -16.94 4.11 14.45
C VAL A 102 -18.36 3.63 14.18
N ALA A 103 -19.18 4.43 13.47
CA ALA A 103 -20.53 4.04 13.07
C ALA A 103 -20.50 2.80 12.18
N THR A 104 -19.64 2.82 11.16
CA THR A 104 -19.43 1.67 10.27
C THR A 104 -18.89 0.46 11.03
N GLY A 105 -17.87 0.67 11.85
CA GLY A 105 -17.14 -0.39 12.50
C GLY A 105 -17.97 -1.15 13.54
N VAL A 106 -18.88 -0.46 14.25
CA VAL A 106 -19.73 -1.10 15.28
C VAL A 106 -20.88 -1.88 14.65
N ALA A 107 -21.47 -1.36 13.57
CA ALA A 107 -22.58 -1.97 12.85
C ALA A 107 -22.15 -3.04 11.84
N ARG A 108 -20.86 -3.36 11.80
CA ARG A 108 -20.28 -4.35 10.90
C ARG A 108 -21.03 -5.69 10.94
N GLY A 109 -21.39 -6.22 9.77
CA GLY A 109 -22.17 -7.44 9.61
C GLY A 109 -23.65 -7.35 10.01
N LEU A 110 -24.13 -6.18 10.46
CA LEU A 110 -25.52 -5.97 10.87
C LEU A 110 -26.30 -5.11 9.88
N ASP A 111 -25.71 -4.02 9.41
CA ASP A 111 -26.32 -3.12 8.43
C ASP A 111 -25.31 -2.77 7.32
N PRO A 112 -25.41 -3.44 6.15
CA PRO A 112 -24.49 -3.19 5.04
C PRO A 112 -24.70 -1.81 4.40
N ASP A 113 -25.85 -1.15 4.59
CA ASP A 113 -26.22 0.07 3.87
C ASP A 113 -26.07 1.34 4.71
N LEU A 114 -25.94 1.20 6.04
CA LEU A 114 -25.63 2.31 6.94
C LEU A 114 -24.47 3.15 6.41
N MET A 115 -24.69 4.42 6.06
CA MET A 115 -23.65 5.35 5.58
C MET A 115 -22.84 4.87 4.36
N ALA A 116 -23.40 4.01 3.51
CA ALA A 116 -22.68 3.46 2.35
C ALA A 116 -22.16 4.54 1.39
N ALA A 117 -22.94 5.60 1.15
CA ALA A 117 -22.54 6.69 0.26
C ALA A 117 -21.31 7.45 0.82
N GLU A 118 -21.29 7.70 2.13
CA GLU A 118 -20.18 8.36 2.81
C GLU A 118 -18.91 7.50 2.79
N ARG A 119 -19.04 6.19 3.03
CA ARG A 119 -17.92 5.26 2.93
C ARG A 119 -17.32 5.26 1.54
N GLN A 120 -18.17 5.14 0.52
CA GLN A 120 -17.74 5.12 -0.88
C GLN A 120 -17.07 6.42 -1.29
N ALA A 121 -17.57 7.57 -0.82
CA ALA A 121 -16.93 8.86 -1.07
C ALA A 121 -15.51 8.92 -0.47
N VAL A 122 -15.32 8.49 0.78
CA VAL A 122 -13.99 8.46 1.41
C VAL A 122 -13.05 7.49 0.70
N LEU A 123 -13.51 6.30 0.31
CA LEU A 123 -12.69 5.35 -0.43
C LEU A 123 -12.35 5.87 -1.84
N ALA A 124 -13.26 6.57 -2.51
CA ALA A 124 -13.00 7.23 -3.79
C ALA A 124 -11.95 8.33 -3.67
N GLU A 125 -11.96 9.12 -2.59
CA GLU A 125 -10.90 10.10 -2.33
C GLU A 125 -9.55 9.44 -2.07
N LEU A 126 -9.55 8.34 -1.30
CA LEU A 126 -8.35 7.57 -0.96
C LEU A 126 -7.66 6.99 -2.19
N ALA A 127 -8.42 6.62 -3.23
CA ALA A 127 -7.87 6.14 -4.51
C ALA A 127 -6.85 7.13 -5.14
N GLY A 128 -6.97 8.43 -4.86
CA GLY A 128 -6.06 9.46 -5.36
C GLY A 128 -4.90 9.83 -4.42
N GLN A 129 -4.75 9.14 -3.28
CA GLN A 129 -3.71 9.46 -2.28
C GLN A 129 -2.48 8.58 -2.41
N HIS A 130 -1.32 9.05 -1.92
CA HIS A 130 -0.09 8.27 -1.84
C HIS A 130 -0.19 7.13 -0.82
N VAL A 131 -0.75 7.44 0.33
CA VAL A 131 -0.99 6.54 1.45
C VAL A 131 -2.31 6.93 2.09
N ALA A 132 -2.97 5.99 2.76
CA ALA A 132 -4.02 6.33 3.72
C ALA A 132 -3.40 7.12 4.89
N PHE A 133 -3.85 8.37 5.06
CA PHE A 133 -3.41 9.26 6.15
C PHE A 133 -4.34 9.23 7.36
N GLY A 134 -5.59 8.85 7.18
CA GLY A 134 -6.50 8.60 8.30
C GLY A 134 -6.19 7.26 8.95
N HIS A 135 -6.91 7.02 10.03
CA HIS A 135 -6.45 6.06 11.03
C HIS A 135 -6.92 4.65 10.74
N ARG A 136 -7.99 4.54 9.97
CA ARG A 136 -8.83 3.35 9.88
C ARG A 136 -9.77 3.43 8.67
N GLU A 137 -9.35 3.96 7.53
CA GLU A 137 -10.16 3.89 6.30
C GLU A 137 -10.32 2.43 5.81
N TRP A 138 -9.45 1.53 6.26
CA TRP A 138 -9.56 0.10 5.97
C TRP A 138 -10.81 -0.59 6.57
N GLU A 139 -11.50 0.05 7.51
CA GLU A 139 -12.67 -0.44 8.26
C GLU A 139 -13.89 -0.21 7.37
N LEU A 140 -13.83 0.91 6.64
CA LEU A 140 -14.78 1.28 5.60
C LEU A 140 -14.65 0.32 4.42
N ALA A 141 -13.40 0.04 4.00
CA ALA A 141 -13.14 -0.94 2.95
C ALA A 141 -13.63 -2.33 3.35
N GLU A 142 -13.40 -2.77 4.58
CA GLU A 142 -13.88 -4.05 5.09
C GLU A 142 -15.41 -4.12 5.15
N ALA A 143 -16.08 -3.05 5.58
CA ALA A 143 -17.54 -2.99 5.58
C ALA A 143 -18.12 -3.04 4.15
N GLU A 144 -17.51 -2.34 3.20
CA GLU A 144 -17.91 -2.41 1.79
C GLU A 144 -17.72 -3.83 1.22
N ILE A 145 -16.60 -4.49 1.54
CA ILE A 145 -16.32 -5.87 1.15
C ILE A 145 -17.37 -6.84 1.71
N GLU A 146 -17.70 -6.75 2.99
CA GLU A 146 -18.73 -7.58 3.62
C GLU A 146 -20.11 -7.36 3.01
N ALA A 147 -20.39 -6.13 2.57
CA ALA A 147 -21.59 -5.78 1.83
C ALA A 147 -21.55 -6.19 0.33
N GLY A 148 -20.50 -6.91 -0.10
CA GLY A 148 -20.34 -7.36 -1.50
C GLY A 148 -19.88 -6.27 -2.47
N ARG A 149 -19.46 -5.10 -1.98
CA ARG A 149 -19.02 -3.95 -2.77
C ARG A 149 -17.49 -3.83 -2.68
N ILE A 150 -16.78 -4.53 -3.56
CA ILE A 150 -15.32 -4.59 -3.51
C ILE A 150 -14.71 -3.22 -3.88
N PRO A 151 -13.86 -2.62 -3.01
CA PRO A 151 -13.15 -1.39 -3.33
C PRO A 151 -12.27 -1.52 -4.57
N GLY A 152 -12.18 -0.45 -5.35
CA GLY A 152 -11.39 -0.43 -6.58
C GLY A 152 -9.89 -0.65 -6.36
N PRO A 153 -9.13 -1.12 -7.37
CA PRO A 153 -7.70 -1.38 -7.28
C PRO A 153 -6.83 -0.24 -6.72
N ALA A 154 -7.18 1.02 -7.03
CA ALA A 154 -6.45 2.19 -6.56
C ALA A 154 -6.55 2.38 -5.03
N VAL A 155 -7.66 1.96 -4.41
CA VAL A 155 -7.85 1.97 -2.95
C VAL A 155 -6.90 0.95 -2.31
N LEU A 156 -6.89 -0.28 -2.82
CA LEU A 156 -5.98 -1.32 -2.34
C LEU A 156 -4.50 -0.92 -2.53
N ALA A 157 -4.18 -0.20 -3.61
CA ALA A 157 -2.86 0.35 -3.83
C ALA A 157 -2.46 1.37 -2.75
N ALA A 158 -3.38 2.25 -2.33
CA ALA A 158 -3.13 3.19 -1.22
C ALA A 158 -2.83 2.43 0.09
N PHE A 159 -3.60 1.41 0.41
CA PHE A 159 -3.36 0.58 1.59
C PHE A 159 -2.03 -0.19 1.53
N ARG A 160 -1.68 -0.77 0.38
CA ARG A 160 -0.38 -1.44 0.20
C ARG A 160 0.78 -0.48 0.40
N ARG A 161 0.68 0.74 -0.12
CA ARG A 161 1.68 1.78 0.10
C ARG A 161 1.76 2.16 1.57
N THR A 162 0.63 2.30 2.27
CA THR A 162 0.61 2.51 3.73
C THR A 162 1.33 1.39 4.48
N VAL A 163 1.15 0.12 4.10
CA VAL A 163 1.86 -1.01 4.73
C VAL A 163 3.36 -0.97 4.51
N VAL A 164 3.81 -0.49 3.35
CA VAL A 164 5.24 -0.45 3.01
C VAL A 164 5.95 0.79 3.59
N ASP A 165 5.33 1.96 3.48
CA ASP A 165 5.93 3.25 3.87
C ASP A 165 5.68 3.61 5.34
N TYR A 166 4.64 3.07 5.98
CA TYR A 166 4.21 3.43 7.34
C TYR A 166 4.05 2.20 8.25
N HIS A 167 4.00 2.45 9.56
CA HIS A 167 3.62 1.43 10.55
C HIS A 167 2.13 1.15 10.45
N ALA A 168 1.76 0.25 9.53
CA ALA A 168 0.39 -0.21 9.40
C ALA A 168 -0.03 -1.12 10.54
N GLU A 169 -1.28 -0.99 10.97
CA GLU A 169 -1.93 -1.89 11.91
C GLU A 169 -1.99 -3.33 11.34
N PRO A 170 -1.95 -4.36 12.21
CA PRO A 170 -2.10 -5.76 11.79
C PRO A 170 -3.35 -6.02 10.94
N ALA A 171 -4.48 -5.40 11.30
CA ALA A 171 -5.75 -5.53 10.58
C ALA A 171 -5.66 -5.11 9.10
N LEU A 172 -4.84 -4.08 8.77
CA LEU A 172 -4.64 -3.69 7.37
C LEU A 172 -3.94 -4.79 6.57
N ARG A 173 -2.94 -5.43 7.17
CA ARG A 173 -2.20 -6.53 6.54
C ARG A 173 -3.11 -7.73 6.34
N GLU A 174 -3.98 -8.01 7.31
CA GLU A 174 -4.97 -9.08 7.21
C GLU A 174 -5.99 -8.80 6.10
N LEU A 175 -6.52 -7.58 6.01
CA LEU A 175 -7.39 -7.16 4.91
C LEU A 175 -6.72 -7.39 3.55
N LEU A 176 -5.48 -6.95 3.38
CA LEU A 176 -4.73 -7.15 2.13
C LEU A 176 -4.33 -8.61 1.86
N THR A 177 -4.37 -9.48 2.87
CA THR A 177 -4.16 -10.92 2.69
C THR A 177 -5.42 -11.58 2.13
N ARG A 178 -6.60 -11.20 2.64
CA ARG A 178 -7.90 -11.70 2.15
C ARG A 178 -8.29 -11.09 0.80
N PHE A 179 -7.94 -9.82 0.61
CA PHE A 179 -8.27 -9.03 -0.58
C PHE A 179 -6.99 -8.45 -1.16
N PRO A 180 -6.14 -9.30 -1.77
CA PRO A 180 -4.88 -8.83 -2.33
C PRO A 180 -5.16 -7.83 -3.44
N GLY A 181 -6.18 -8.02 -4.28
CA GLY A 181 -6.35 -7.21 -5.49
C GLY A 181 -5.34 -7.59 -6.58
N PRO A 182 -5.12 -6.74 -7.58
CA PRO A 182 -4.23 -7.06 -8.71
C PRO A 182 -2.78 -7.27 -8.26
N VAL A 183 -2.03 -8.07 -9.02
CA VAL A 183 -0.64 -8.45 -8.68
C VAL A 183 0.32 -7.25 -8.62
N LEU A 184 -0.02 -6.12 -9.24
CA LEU A 184 0.67 -4.83 -9.16
C LEU A 184 -0.31 -3.74 -8.70
N ASN A 185 0.21 -2.64 -8.15
CA ASN A 185 -0.54 -1.41 -7.97
C ASN A 185 -0.67 -0.70 -9.32
N PRO A 186 -1.88 -0.25 -9.72
CA PRO A 186 -2.07 0.53 -10.94
C PRO A 186 -1.53 1.96 -10.79
N GLY A 187 -1.36 2.63 -11.92
CA GLY A 187 -1.05 4.06 -12.06
C GLY A 187 0.36 4.36 -12.57
N GLU A 188 1.30 3.42 -12.47
CA GLU A 188 2.58 3.52 -13.18
C GLU A 188 2.42 2.97 -14.60
N ALA A 189 2.88 3.69 -15.61
CA ALA A 189 2.68 3.30 -17.02
C ALA A 189 3.13 1.88 -17.33
N TRP A 190 4.26 1.43 -16.77
CA TRP A 190 4.74 0.07 -16.94
C TRP A 190 3.86 -0.97 -16.23
N ALA A 191 3.33 -0.63 -15.04
CA ALA A 191 2.54 -1.54 -14.22
C ALA A 191 1.14 -1.71 -14.83
N ASP A 192 0.55 -0.63 -15.33
CA ASP A 192 -0.72 -0.66 -16.04
C ASP A 192 -0.62 -1.53 -17.30
N GLN A 193 0.43 -1.32 -18.12
CA GLN A 193 0.66 -2.16 -19.30
C GLN A 193 0.90 -3.64 -18.93
N ALA A 194 1.66 -3.90 -17.85
CA ALA A 194 1.91 -5.27 -17.39
C ALA A 194 0.64 -5.96 -16.88
N LEU A 195 -0.27 -5.22 -16.23
CA LEU A 195 -1.57 -5.75 -15.79
C LEU A 195 -2.46 -6.08 -16.98
N GLU A 196 -2.51 -5.24 -18.01
CA GLU A 196 -3.23 -5.52 -19.26
C GLU A 196 -2.67 -6.76 -19.97
N ASP A 197 -1.34 -6.83 -20.09
CA ASP A 197 -0.65 -7.96 -20.71
C ASP A 197 -0.89 -9.26 -19.93
N ALA A 198 -0.92 -9.20 -18.60
CA ALA A 198 -1.23 -10.37 -17.77
C ALA A 198 -2.69 -10.80 -17.90
N ALA A 199 -3.63 -9.86 -18.00
CA ALA A 199 -5.03 -10.17 -18.28
C ALA A 199 -5.19 -10.89 -19.63
N ALA A 200 -4.47 -10.45 -20.67
CA ALA A 200 -4.46 -11.11 -21.98
C ALA A 200 -3.71 -12.45 -21.98
N GLY A 201 -2.65 -12.57 -21.19
CA GLY A 201 -1.79 -13.75 -21.11
C GLY A 201 -2.26 -14.84 -20.13
N GLY A 202 -3.24 -14.55 -19.28
CA GLY A 202 -3.82 -15.49 -18.33
C GLY A 202 -2.96 -15.76 -17.09
N GLU A 203 -3.25 -16.87 -16.42
CA GLU A 203 -2.67 -17.22 -15.11
C GLU A 203 -1.12 -17.28 -15.07
N PRO A 204 -0.39 -17.80 -16.08
CA PRO A 204 1.07 -17.83 -16.05
C PRO A 204 1.69 -16.43 -15.88
N TRP A 205 1.13 -15.43 -16.54
CA TRP A 205 1.61 -14.05 -16.44
C TRP A 205 1.27 -13.40 -15.10
N HIS A 206 0.09 -13.69 -14.55
CA HIS A 206 -0.27 -13.25 -13.20
C HIS A 206 0.69 -13.82 -12.16
N ARG A 207 1.00 -15.13 -12.23
CA ARG A 207 1.96 -15.77 -11.32
C ARG A 207 3.36 -15.21 -11.47
N LEU A 208 3.81 -14.94 -12.70
CA LEU A 208 5.11 -14.35 -12.98
C LEU A 208 5.23 -12.94 -12.37
N LEU A 209 4.23 -12.07 -12.58
CA LEU A 209 4.22 -10.72 -11.99
C LEU A 209 4.03 -10.75 -10.46
N GLY A 210 3.37 -11.78 -9.93
CA GLY A 210 3.25 -12.04 -8.50
C GLY A 210 4.55 -12.51 -7.84
N HIS A 211 5.53 -12.99 -8.61
CA HIS A 211 6.80 -13.48 -8.10
C HIS A 211 7.77 -12.34 -7.76
N ARG A 212 7.66 -11.86 -6.51
CA ARG A 212 8.33 -10.64 -6.06
C ARG A 212 9.73 -10.90 -5.48
N ALA A 213 10.61 -9.91 -5.61
CA ALA A 213 11.89 -9.90 -4.93
C ALA A 213 11.66 -9.69 -3.42
N PRO A 214 12.37 -10.42 -2.52
CA PRO A 214 12.29 -10.12 -1.10
C PRO A 214 12.82 -8.71 -0.79
N ILE A 215 12.11 -7.98 0.07
CA ILE A 215 12.39 -6.56 0.37
C ILE A 215 13.84 -6.36 0.84
N SER A 216 14.35 -7.25 1.69
CA SER A 216 15.69 -7.18 2.28
C SER A 216 16.79 -7.83 1.43
N ALA A 217 16.44 -8.59 0.39
CA ALA A 217 17.43 -9.34 -0.39
C ALA A 217 18.20 -8.42 -1.33
N GLY A 218 19.53 -8.47 -1.27
CA GLY A 218 20.39 -7.76 -2.23
C GLY A 218 20.59 -8.51 -3.55
N ALA A 219 20.25 -9.80 -3.63
CA ALA A 219 20.40 -10.67 -4.79
C ALA A 219 19.41 -11.85 -4.67
N PRO A 220 19.06 -12.53 -5.79
CA PRO A 220 18.16 -13.69 -5.74
C PRO A 220 18.86 -14.90 -5.09
N SER A 221 18.11 -15.67 -4.28
CA SER A 221 18.58 -16.93 -3.71
C SER A 221 18.39 -18.09 -4.70
N ALA A 222 19.09 -19.21 -4.52
CA ALA A 222 18.93 -20.39 -5.37
C ALA A 222 17.47 -20.88 -5.43
N LYS A 223 16.82 -21.05 -4.27
CA LYS A 223 15.40 -21.42 -4.18
C LYS A 223 14.48 -20.45 -4.92
N TRP A 224 14.77 -19.15 -4.87
CA TRP A 224 13.99 -18.15 -5.59
C TRP A 224 14.18 -18.30 -7.10
N LEU A 225 15.42 -18.53 -7.56
CA LEU A 225 15.73 -18.72 -8.98
C LEU A 225 15.06 -19.97 -9.56
N ASP A 226 15.01 -21.07 -8.80
CA ASP A 226 14.36 -22.30 -9.26
C ASP A 226 12.85 -22.07 -9.49
N ALA A 227 12.16 -21.44 -8.54
CA ALA A 227 10.77 -21.05 -8.73
C ALA A 227 10.58 -20.07 -9.91
N GLY A 228 11.55 -19.18 -10.13
CA GLY A 228 11.56 -18.25 -11.27
C GLY A 228 11.66 -18.96 -12.62
N ARG A 229 12.44 -20.05 -12.72
CA ARG A 229 12.55 -20.86 -13.95
C ARG A 229 11.21 -21.49 -14.33
N ASP A 230 10.54 -22.12 -13.36
CA ASP A 230 9.22 -22.73 -13.58
C ASP A 230 8.20 -21.72 -14.10
N LEU A 231 8.24 -20.48 -13.59
CA LEU A 231 7.37 -19.39 -14.03
C LEU A 231 7.72 -18.89 -15.43
N LEU A 232 9.00 -18.79 -15.78
CA LEU A 232 9.46 -18.40 -17.11
C LEU A 232 9.04 -19.43 -18.16
N ASP A 233 9.19 -20.72 -17.85
CA ASP A 233 8.80 -21.81 -18.74
C ASP A 233 7.29 -21.79 -18.98
N ALA A 234 6.49 -21.56 -17.94
CA ALA A 234 5.03 -21.47 -18.05
C ALA A 234 4.55 -20.25 -18.85
N ALA A 235 5.21 -19.09 -18.72
CA ALA A 235 4.83 -17.86 -19.41
C ALA A 235 5.44 -17.72 -20.83
N GLY A 236 6.40 -18.58 -21.18
CA GLY A 236 7.13 -18.53 -22.44
C GLY A 236 8.35 -17.61 -22.36
N PRO A 237 9.58 -18.14 -22.26
CA PRO A 237 10.80 -17.38 -21.99
C PRO A 237 11.02 -16.16 -22.91
N GLU A 238 10.86 -16.34 -24.22
CA GLU A 238 11.05 -15.25 -25.18
C GLU A 238 9.91 -14.23 -25.18
N SER A 239 8.69 -14.65 -24.85
CA SER A 239 7.57 -13.73 -24.65
C SER A 239 7.82 -12.85 -23.43
N VAL A 240 8.30 -13.45 -22.32
CA VAL A 240 8.69 -12.71 -21.10
C VAL A 240 9.77 -11.69 -21.41
N ARG A 241 10.83 -12.08 -22.13
CA ARG A 241 11.90 -11.15 -22.52
C ARG A 241 11.35 -9.92 -23.24
N ARG A 242 10.57 -10.14 -24.31
CA ARG A 242 10.00 -9.04 -25.11
C ARG A 242 9.12 -8.12 -24.27
N ARG A 243 8.23 -8.67 -23.44
CA ARG A 243 7.32 -7.88 -22.59
C ARG A 243 8.08 -7.11 -21.52
N ALA A 244 9.04 -7.74 -20.85
CA ALA A 244 9.87 -7.08 -19.84
C ALA A 244 10.64 -5.88 -20.43
N HIS A 245 11.19 -6.02 -21.65
CA HIS A 245 11.82 -4.89 -22.35
C HIS A 245 10.83 -3.74 -22.58
N GLN A 246 9.64 -4.06 -23.13
CA GLN A 246 8.59 -3.06 -23.35
C GLN A 246 8.18 -2.35 -22.06
N TRP A 247 8.01 -3.09 -20.96
CA TRP A 247 7.69 -2.50 -19.66
C TRP A 247 8.82 -1.63 -19.12
N PHE A 248 10.09 -2.02 -19.27
CA PHE A 248 11.23 -1.22 -18.82
C PHE A 248 11.33 0.13 -19.53
N GLU A 249 10.95 0.22 -20.81
CA GLU A 249 10.88 1.51 -21.53
C GLU A 249 9.77 2.46 -21.02
N LEU A 250 8.83 1.93 -20.22
CA LEU A 250 7.76 2.69 -19.57
C LEU A 250 8.11 3.08 -18.12
N VAL A 251 9.16 2.50 -17.53
CA VAL A 251 9.59 2.79 -16.16
C VAL A 251 10.05 4.25 -16.05
N GLY A 252 9.66 4.93 -14.97
CA GLY A 252 10.03 6.32 -14.70
C GLY A 252 9.26 7.36 -15.52
N ARG A 253 8.27 6.96 -16.34
CA ARG A 253 7.31 7.90 -16.93
C ARG A 253 6.39 8.46 -15.86
N GLU A 254 5.91 9.68 -16.07
CA GLU A 254 4.92 10.30 -15.19
C GLU A 254 3.62 9.52 -15.20
N ARG A 255 2.96 9.43 -14.03
CA ARG A 255 1.62 8.86 -13.93
C ARG A 255 0.62 9.71 -14.69
N ALA A 256 -0.33 9.06 -15.35
CA ALA A 256 -1.46 9.76 -15.98
C ALA A 256 -2.28 10.56 -14.95
N VAL A 257 -2.44 10.00 -13.74
CA VAL A 257 -3.08 10.68 -12.61
C VAL A 257 -2.08 10.79 -11.46
N PRO A 258 -1.62 12.01 -11.11
CA PRO A 258 -0.72 12.21 -9.99
C PRO A 258 -1.35 11.81 -8.65
N LEU A 259 -0.53 11.25 -7.76
CA LEU A 259 -0.94 10.85 -6.42
C LEU A 259 -0.69 11.99 -5.42
N ARG A 260 -1.71 12.36 -4.65
CA ARG A 260 -1.60 13.37 -3.59
C ARG A 260 -0.69 12.87 -2.46
N GLY A 261 0.29 13.67 -2.07
CA GLY A 261 1.27 13.31 -1.02
C GLY A 261 2.42 12.42 -1.48
N SER A 262 2.56 12.15 -2.78
CA SER A 262 3.72 11.44 -3.33
C SER A 262 4.94 12.36 -3.49
N LEU A 263 6.13 11.78 -3.63
CA LEU A 263 7.39 12.53 -3.83
C LEU A 263 7.54 13.13 -5.25
N GLY A 264 6.52 13.00 -6.10
CA GLY A 264 6.50 13.55 -7.45
C GLY A 264 5.75 12.67 -8.45
N PRO A 265 5.43 13.20 -9.64
CA PRO A 265 4.61 12.52 -10.65
C PRO A 265 5.27 11.24 -11.21
N ALA A 266 6.60 11.17 -11.21
CA ALA A 266 7.39 10.00 -11.63
C ALA A 266 7.94 9.17 -10.44
N ALA A 267 7.44 9.38 -9.22
CA ALA A 267 7.89 8.61 -8.06
C ALA A 267 7.57 7.12 -8.23
N TYR A 268 8.43 6.23 -7.79
CA TYR A 268 8.17 4.78 -7.90
C TYR A 268 7.11 4.36 -6.89
N ASP A 269 6.22 3.46 -7.30
CA ASP A 269 5.34 2.80 -6.33
C ASP A 269 6.17 1.82 -5.47
N PRO A 270 6.20 2.00 -4.14
CA PRO A 270 7.04 1.20 -3.24
C PRO A 270 6.67 -0.28 -3.23
N TYR A 271 5.39 -0.61 -3.48
CA TYR A 271 4.92 -1.98 -3.63
C TYR A 271 5.42 -2.58 -4.94
N ASN A 272 5.31 -1.86 -6.06
CA ASN A 272 5.68 -2.40 -7.37
C ASN A 272 7.20 -2.57 -7.57
N VAL A 273 8.02 -1.83 -6.84
CA VAL A 273 9.48 -1.94 -6.88
C VAL A 273 9.98 -3.38 -6.73
N GLN A 274 9.33 -4.19 -5.88
CA GLN A 274 9.74 -5.59 -5.71
C GLN A 274 9.46 -6.46 -6.93
N ALA A 275 8.45 -6.13 -7.73
CA ALA A 275 8.16 -6.81 -8.98
C ALA A 275 9.16 -6.40 -10.08
N LEU A 276 9.51 -5.11 -10.19
CA LEU A 276 10.56 -4.67 -11.13
C LEU A 276 11.92 -5.32 -10.85
N ARG A 277 12.30 -5.40 -9.57
CA ARG A 277 13.53 -6.08 -9.16
C ARG A 277 13.52 -7.56 -9.54
N ALA A 278 12.38 -8.23 -9.33
CA ALA A 278 12.21 -9.61 -9.73
C ALA A 278 12.33 -9.79 -11.25
N LEU A 279 11.64 -8.95 -12.04
CA LEU A 279 11.72 -9.00 -13.50
C LEU A 279 13.16 -8.85 -14.00
N ALA A 280 13.93 -7.90 -13.45
CA ALA A 280 15.34 -7.76 -13.79
C ALA A 280 16.14 -9.04 -13.49
N TRP A 281 15.92 -9.67 -12.32
CA TRP A 281 16.59 -10.92 -11.96
C TRP A 281 16.16 -12.11 -12.83
N LEU A 282 14.88 -12.21 -13.18
CA LEU A 282 14.37 -13.27 -14.06
C LEU A 282 15.01 -13.21 -15.45
N LEU A 283 15.28 -12.02 -15.99
CA LEU A 283 15.99 -11.89 -17.27
C LEU A 283 17.41 -12.49 -17.24
N SER A 284 18.05 -12.56 -16.06
CA SER A 284 19.36 -13.23 -15.92
C SER A 284 19.30 -14.76 -15.97
N LEU A 285 18.10 -15.34 -15.95
CA LEU A 285 17.88 -16.79 -16.11
C LEU A 285 17.72 -17.21 -17.58
N LEU A 286 17.46 -16.25 -18.47
CA LEU A 286 17.24 -16.51 -19.89
C LEU A 286 18.58 -16.62 -20.63
N PRO A 287 18.60 -17.25 -21.83
CA PRO A 287 19.77 -17.23 -22.69
C PRO A 287 20.27 -15.78 -22.90
N PRO A 288 21.58 -15.51 -22.75
CA PRO A 288 22.13 -14.18 -22.90
C PRO A 288 21.86 -13.58 -24.29
N ARG A 289 21.53 -12.29 -24.32
CA ARG A 289 21.30 -11.50 -25.54
C ARG A 289 21.63 -10.04 -25.28
N ASP A 290 22.20 -9.38 -26.29
CA ASP A 290 22.64 -7.98 -26.21
C ASP A 290 21.47 -7.06 -25.88
N ASP A 291 20.32 -7.27 -26.53
CA ASP A 291 19.07 -6.52 -26.27
C ASP A 291 18.64 -6.54 -24.80
N THR A 292 18.96 -7.61 -24.08
CA THR A 292 18.63 -7.80 -22.67
C THR A 292 19.62 -7.06 -21.78
N CYS A 293 20.91 -7.10 -22.12
CA CYS A 293 21.93 -6.30 -21.45
C CYS A 293 21.61 -4.80 -21.58
N ASP A 294 21.31 -4.36 -22.80
CA ASP A 294 20.92 -2.98 -23.11
C ASP A 294 19.69 -2.53 -22.32
N ALA A 295 18.63 -3.34 -22.30
CA ALA A 295 17.40 -3.03 -21.58
C ALA A 295 17.64 -2.92 -20.06
N LEU A 296 18.47 -3.81 -19.49
CA LEU A 296 18.85 -3.75 -18.08
C LEU A 296 19.69 -2.50 -17.77
N ALA A 297 20.64 -2.14 -18.64
CA ALA A 297 21.46 -0.94 -18.46
C ALA A 297 20.62 0.34 -18.54
N ARG A 298 19.68 0.42 -19.50
CA ARG A 298 18.70 1.51 -19.58
C ARG A 298 17.81 1.58 -18.35
N LEU A 299 17.36 0.45 -17.81
CA LEU A 299 16.62 0.42 -16.54
C LEU A 299 17.45 1.02 -15.40
N VAL A 300 18.74 0.64 -15.26
CA VAL A 300 19.64 1.22 -14.25
C VAL A 300 19.75 2.74 -14.42
N ALA A 301 20.04 3.21 -15.64
CA ALA A 301 20.18 4.64 -15.92
C ALA A 301 18.89 5.42 -15.64
N THR A 302 17.74 4.89 -16.06
CA THR A 302 16.42 5.50 -15.83
C THR A 302 16.08 5.55 -14.35
N SER A 303 16.35 4.49 -13.58
CA SER A 303 16.12 4.47 -12.14
C SER A 303 17.03 5.43 -11.35
N LEU A 304 18.16 5.85 -11.92
CA LEU A 304 19.06 6.81 -11.27
C LEU A 304 18.90 8.24 -11.78
N ARG A 305 18.08 8.46 -12.82
CA ARG A 305 17.82 9.78 -13.39
C ARG A 305 17.03 10.62 -12.39
N GLY A 306 17.47 11.86 -12.16
CA GLY A 306 16.71 12.83 -11.36
C GLY A 306 16.67 12.54 -9.85
N LEU A 307 17.76 12.02 -9.27
CA LEU A 307 17.89 11.69 -7.84
C LEU A 307 18.34 12.85 -6.88
N PRO A 308 17.66 14.01 -6.79
CA PRO A 308 17.77 14.82 -5.57
C PRO A 308 16.80 14.41 -4.45
N ARG A 309 15.66 13.74 -4.76
CA ARG A 309 14.53 13.57 -3.82
C ARG A 309 13.79 12.22 -3.88
N SER A 310 14.14 11.31 -4.79
CA SER A 310 13.28 10.16 -5.17
C SER A 310 13.35 8.92 -4.25
N GLY A 311 14.00 9.03 -3.08
CA GLY A 311 14.03 7.99 -2.05
C GLY A 311 14.83 6.73 -2.42
N ALA A 312 14.70 5.68 -1.60
CA ALA A 312 15.47 4.43 -1.74
C ALA A 312 14.96 3.49 -2.84
N TYR A 313 13.74 3.70 -3.33
CA TYR A 313 13.06 2.78 -4.25
C TYR A 313 13.72 2.68 -5.64
N PRO A 314 14.02 3.79 -6.33
CA PRO A 314 14.68 3.72 -7.62
C PRO A 314 16.09 3.12 -7.52
N VAL A 315 16.81 3.41 -6.42
CA VAL A 315 18.13 2.82 -6.13
C VAL A 315 18.05 1.29 -6.04
N ARG A 316 17.03 0.73 -5.39
CA ARG A 316 16.85 -0.73 -5.28
C ARG A 316 16.58 -1.41 -6.63
N VAL A 317 15.90 -0.73 -7.55
CA VAL A 317 15.68 -1.22 -8.92
C VAL A 317 16.99 -1.18 -9.70
N ALA A 318 17.74 -0.07 -9.62
CA ALA A 318 19.07 0.05 -10.23
C ALA A 318 20.04 -1.04 -9.75
N GLU A 319 20.08 -1.31 -8.44
CA GLU A 319 20.90 -2.39 -7.90
C GLU A 319 20.51 -3.76 -8.45
N ALA A 320 19.22 -4.02 -8.67
CA ALA A 320 18.74 -5.27 -9.25
C ALA A 320 19.17 -5.42 -10.71
N GLY A 321 19.14 -4.35 -11.50
CA GLY A 321 19.67 -4.34 -12.88
C GLY A 321 21.16 -4.66 -12.92
N VAL A 322 21.97 -4.06 -12.04
CA VAL A 322 23.41 -4.37 -11.92
C VAL A 322 23.65 -5.83 -11.55
N VAL A 323 22.85 -6.40 -10.64
CA VAL A 323 22.93 -7.83 -10.29
C VAL A 323 22.60 -8.72 -11.49
N ALA A 324 21.56 -8.37 -12.25
CA ALA A 324 21.17 -9.14 -13.43
C ALA A 324 22.27 -9.15 -14.48
N LEU A 325 22.85 -7.98 -14.80
CA LEU A 325 23.99 -7.86 -15.73
C LEU A 325 25.20 -8.68 -15.27
N ALA A 326 25.57 -8.58 -13.98
CA ALA A 326 26.67 -9.35 -13.41
C ALA A 326 26.46 -10.87 -13.54
N ARG A 327 25.21 -11.33 -13.41
CA ARG A 327 24.85 -12.74 -13.54
C ARG A 327 24.82 -13.23 -14.98
N ILE A 328 24.47 -12.37 -15.94
CA ILE A 328 24.54 -12.70 -17.37
C ILE A 328 26.00 -12.93 -17.77
N GLY A 329 26.92 -12.07 -17.31
CA GLY A 329 28.37 -12.33 -17.34
C GLY A 329 29.01 -12.39 -18.74
N THR A 330 28.29 -12.06 -19.80
CA THR A 330 28.83 -11.98 -21.16
C THR A 330 29.68 -10.73 -21.37
N THR A 331 30.44 -10.68 -22.47
CA THR A 331 31.21 -9.50 -22.86
C THR A 331 30.32 -8.26 -22.96
N ASP A 332 29.13 -8.38 -23.56
CA ASP A 332 28.19 -7.26 -23.71
C ASP A 332 27.65 -6.78 -22.36
N ALA A 333 27.33 -7.71 -21.44
CA ALA A 333 26.94 -7.35 -20.08
C ALA A 333 28.05 -6.60 -19.34
N ARG A 334 29.32 -6.98 -19.54
CA ARG A 334 30.49 -6.27 -18.97
C ARG A 334 30.67 -4.89 -19.59
N LEU A 335 30.50 -4.74 -20.91
CA LEU A 335 30.56 -3.46 -21.60
C LEU A 335 29.50 -2.48 -21.08
N GLU A 336 28.27 -2.97 -20.87
CA GLU A 336 27.20 -2.16 -20.27
C GLU A 336 27.53 -1.73 -18.84
N LEU A 337 28.09 -2.64 -18.01
CA LEU A 337 28.54 -2.29 -16.66
C LEU A 337 29.67 -1.23 -16.67
N ASP A 338 30.61 -1.31 -17.60
CA ASP A 338 31.66 -0.29 -17.79
C ASP A 338 31.10 1.05 -18.29
N GLY A 339 30.07 1.01 -19.14
CA GLY A 339 29.27 2.18 -19.53
C GLY A 339 28.64 2.85 -18.32
N LEU A 340 27.90 2.07 -17.51
CA LEU A 340 27.25 2.55 -16.28
C LEU A 340 28.26 3.10 -15.27
N ARG A 341 29.42 2.46 -15.08
CA ARG A 341 30.46 2.94 -14.16
C ARG A 341 30.90 4.38 -14.44
N ARG A 342 30.92 4.78 -15.71
CA ARG A 342 31.31 6.14 -16.14
C ARG A 342 30.22 7.18 -15.92
N GLN A 343 28.96 6.77 -15.85
CA GLN A 343 27.80 7.66 -15.78
C GLN A 343 27.18 7.74 -14.37
N VAL A 344 27.27 6.67 -13.58
CA VAL A 344 26.62 6.56 -12.28
C VAL A 344 27.44 7.25 -11.20
N THR A 345 26.84 8.28 -10.59
CA THR A 345 27.44 9.01 -9.47
C THR A 345 26.95 8.52 -8.10
N HIS A 346 25.89 7.71 -8.07
CA HIS A 346 25.32 7.21 -6.82
C HIS A 346 26.24 6.16 -6.16
N LYS A 347 26.89 6.54 -5.06
CA LYS A 347 27.97 5.78 -4.39
C LYS A 347 27.68 4.30 -4.16
N THR A 348 26.48 3.96 -3.67
CA THR A 348 26.14 2.56 -3.37
C THR A 348 26.05 1.70 -4.62
N VAL A 349 25.48 2.25 -5.70
CA VAL A 349 25.33 1.54 -6.97
C VAL A 349 26.66 1.44 -7.68
N LEU A 350 27.45 2.52 -7.69
CA LEU A 350 28.81 2.53 -8.25
C LEU A 350 29.69 1.43 -7.62
N ARG A 351 29.72 1.34 -6.29
CA ARG A 351 30.45 0.27 -5.58
C ARG A 351 29.97 -1.13 -5.96
N ARG A 352 28.68 -1.28 -6.29
CA ARG A 352 28.11 -2.55 -6.72
C ARG A 352 28.53 -2.89 -8.16
N ILE A 353 28.59 -1.89 -9.04
CA ILE A 353 29.13 -2.02 -10.40
C ILE A 353 30.61 -2.43 -10.35
N ASP A 354 31.42 -1.75 -9.53
CA ASP A 354 32.85 -2.06 -9.39
C ASP A 354 33.07 -3.51 -8.93
N ARG A 355 32.27 -3.99 -7.97
CA ARG A 355 32.30 -5.39 -7.54
C ARG A 355 31.91 -6.36 -8.65
N ALA A 356 30.90 -6.02 -9.46
CA ALA A 356 30.46 -6.85 -10.57
C ALA A 356 31.52 -6.97 -11.67
N LEU A 357 32.26 -5.90 -11.95
CA LEU A 357 33.35 -5.89 -12.95
C LEU A 357 34.61 -6.63 -12.47
N ALA A 358 34.82 -6.69 -11.15
CA ALA A 358 35.95 -7.39 -10.53
C ALA A 358 35.75 -8.91 -10.40
N ALA A 359 34.51 -9.39 -10.50
CA ALA A 359 34.17 -10.81 -10.65
C ALA A 359 34.35 -11.26 -12.09
#